data_AF-A0A1W5CWA0-F1
#
_entry.id   AF-A0A1W5CWA0-F1
#
_cell.length_a   1.000
_cell.length_b   1.000
_cell.length_c   1.000
_cell.angle_alpha   90.00
_cell.angle_beta   90.00
_cell.angle_gamma   90.00
#
_symmetry.space_group_name_H-M   'P 1'
#
loop_
_entity.id
_entity.type
_entity.pdbx_description
1 polymer ?
#
loop_
_entity_poly.entity_id
_entity_poly.type
_entity_poly.pdbx_seq_one_letter_code
_entity_poly.pdbx_strand_id
1 'polypeptide(L)'
;MEIYNLDKEVYKIDLADFERQAKALSDLTTFLQDTISAHNITYLKNVKLHPWDILRALKKRLAPSDTAQKYEVIYAYRKMCKGPGNQNIKTWLDEWDRVYTEALNIDLPEVKGNRPMEDFLMAVESKDSHFTSTYMMKLEDGEINDIYTLAERFQATNTATASKLDASKLDASKSEASKLKASYKGNKKDKPDCLCGWKHFYSECYYFNKTIRPSSWSPNAETQA
;
A
#
# COMPACT_ATOMS: atom_id res chain seq x y z
N MET A 1 -15.94 44.51 -54.53
CA MET A 1 -15.96 45.07 -53.16
C MET A 1 -16.44 44.04 -52.14
N GLU A 2 -17.43 43.20 -52.49
CA GLU A 2 -17.94 42.10 -51.64
C GLU A 2 -16.94 40.99 -51.31
N ILE A 3 -16.15 40.52 -52.28
CA ILE A 3 -15.16 39.45 -52.08
C ILE A 3 -14.08 39.85 -51.05
N TYR A 4 -13.58 41.09 -51.15
CA TYR A 4 -12.60 41.63 -50.20
C TYR A 4 -13.12 41.70 -48.77
N ASN A 5 -14.42 42.00 -48.59
CA ASN A 5 -15.04 42.01 -47.28
C ASN A 5 -15.17 40.59 -46.71
N LEU A 6 -15.49 39.60 -47.54
CA LEU A 6 -15.53 38.19 -47.12
C LEU A 6 -14.14 37.70 -46.70
N ASP A 7 -13.10 37.95 -47.50
CA ASP A 7 -11.72 37.56 -47.20
C ASP A 7 -11.22 38.19 -45.89
N LYS A 8 -11.59 39.44 -45.63
CA LYS A 8 -11.26 40.14 -44.39
C LYS A 8 -11.93 39.52 -43.17
N GLU A 9 -13.19 39.07 -43.28
CA GLU A 9 -13.88 38.41 -42.16
C GLU A 9 -13.32 37.01 -41.90
N VAL A 10 -13.00 36.24 -42.95
CA VAL A 10 -12.31 34.94 -42.82
C VAL A 10 -10.97 35.12 -42.11
N TYR A 11 -10.16 36.08 -42.54
CA TYR A 11 -8.88 36.37 -41.90
C TYR A 11 -9.01 36.71 -40.41
N LYS A 12 -10.03 37.47 -40.01
CA LYS A 12 -10.27 37.78 -38.58
C LYS A 12 -10.62 36.54 -37.78
N ILE A 13 -11.41 35.63 -38.33
CA ILE A 13 -11.76 34.36 -37.67
C ILE A 13 -10.51 33.51 -37.49
N ASP A 14 -9.72 33.34 -38.56
CA ASP A 14 -8.48 32.56 -38.53
C ASP A 14 -7.46 33.14 -37.55
N LEU A 15 -7.33 34.47 -37.51
CA LEU A 15 -6.47 35.17 -36.56
C LEU A 15 -6.93 34.94 -35.11
N ALA A 16 -8.24 35.04 -34.84
CA ALA A 16 -8.79 34.81 -33.51
C ALA A 16 -8.57 33.37 -33.04
N ASP A 17 -8.72 32.39 -33.93
CA ASP A 17 -8.45 30.99 -33.63
C ASP A 17 -6.95 30.73 -33.40
N PHE A 18 -6.08 31.33 -34.21
CA PHE A 18 -4.64 31.28 -34.02
C PHE A 18 -4.23 31.87 -32.66
N GLU A 19 -4.72 33.06 -32.32
CA GLU A 19 -4.43 33.71 -31.03
C GLU A 19 -4.92 32.87 -29.85
N ARG A 20 -6.11 32.26 -29.96
CA ARG A 20 -6.64 31.34 -28.94
C ARG A 20 -5.73 30.13 -28.74
N GLN A 21 -5.27 29.51 -29.83
CA GLN A 21 -4.35 28.37 -29.76
C GLN A 21 -2.98 28.75 -29.22
N ALA A 22 -2.41 29.88 -29.68
CA ALA A 22 -1.14 30.40 -29.20
C ALA A 22 -1.18 30.69 -27.69
N LYS A 23 -2.28 31.28 -27.21
CA LYS A 23 -2.51 31.50 -25.79
C LYS A 23 -2.58 30.19 -25.01
N ALA A 24 -3.35 29.21 -25.48
CA ALA A 24 -3.45 27.90 -24.82
C ALA A 24 -2.10 27.18 -24.73
N LEU A 25 -1.27 27.25 -25.78
CA LEU A 25 0.08 26.70 -25.77
C LEU A 25 1.02 27.43 -24.80
N SER A 26 0.89 28.75 -24.70
CA SER A 26 1.65 29.54 -23.72
C SER A 26 1.24 29.17 -22.30
N ASP A 27 -0.06 29.11 -22.01
CA ASP A 27 -0.60 28.77 -20.69
C ASP A 27 -0.17 27.33 -20.28
N LEU A 28 -0.18 26.38 -21.22
CA LEU A 28 0.35 25.03 -21.01
C LEU A 28 1.87 25.02 -20.76
N THR A 29 2.63 25.88 -21.45
CA THR A 29 4.08 25.99 -21.24
C THR A 29 4.38 26.45 -19.82
N THR A 30 3.69 27.49 -19.34
CA THR A 30 3.80 27.97 -17.96
C THR A 30 3.44 26.88 -16.96
N PHE A 31 2.30 26.20 -17.16
CA PHE A 31 1.90 25.09 -16.29
C PHE A 31 2.95 23.98 -16.20
N LEU A 32 3.54 23.60 -17.34
CA LEU A 32 4.61 22.61 -17.34
C LEU A 32 5.83 23.11 -16.56
N GLN A 33 6.27 24.35 -16.78
CA GLN A 33 7.42 24.91 -16.07
C GLN A 33 7.20 24.99 -14.55
N ASP A 34 6.00 25.35 -14.11
CA ASP A 34 5.65 25.46 -12.69
C ASP A 34 5.56 24.09 -12.00
N THR A 35 5.21 23.04 -12.74
CA THR A 35 5.06 21.67 -12.20
C THR A 35 6.36 20.87 -12.20
N ILE A 36 7.35 21.26 -13.01
CA ILE A 36 8.64 20.56 -13.08
C ILE A 36 9.50 20.96 -11.88
N SER A 37 9.99 19.96 -11.14
CA SER A 37 10.95 20.18 -10.05
C SER A 37 12.17 20.99 -10.54
N ALA A 38 12.61 21.97 -9.73
CA ALA A 38 13.71 22.88 -10.05
C ALA A 38 14.99 22.16 -10.51
N HIS A 39 15.26 20.97 -9.97
CA HIS A 39 16.41 20.14 -10.39
C HIS A 39 16.33 19.72 -11.86
N ASN A 40 15.12 19.39 -12.34
CA ASN A 40 14.90 18.88 -13.69
C ASN A 40 14.82 20.00 -14.76
N ILE A 41 14.66 21.26 -14.34
CA ILE A 41 14.70 22.44 -15.24
C ILE A 41 16.05 22.56 -15.94
N THR A 42 17.14 22.07 -15.31
CA THR A 42 18.48 22.06 -15.92
C THR A 42 18.53 21.33 -17.26
N TYR A 43 17.68 20.32 -17.47
CA TYR A 43 17.59 19.58 -18.73
C TYR A 43 16.92 20.37 -19.86
N LEU A 44 16.24 21.47 -19.54
CA LEU A 44 15.46 22.27 -20.48
C LEU A 44 16.18 23.55 -20.96
N LYS A 45 17.37 23.84 -20.45
CA LYS A 45 18.12 25.09 -20.77
C LYS A 45 18.31 25.36 -22.27
N ASN A 46 18.45 24.30 -23.06
CA ASN A 46 18.68 24.38 -24.51
C ASN A 46 17.48 23.87 -25.33
N VAL A 47 16.31 23.73 -24.71
CA VAL A 47 15.09 23.22 -25.34
C VAL A 47 14.18 24.39 -25.67
N LYS A 48 13.52 24.34 -26.82
CA LYS A 48 12.53 25.35 -27.22
C LYS A 48 11.41 25.40 -26.17
N LEU A 49 10.97 26.61 -25.83
CA LEU A 49 9.84 26.88 -24.94
C LEU A 49 8.51 26.57 -25.64
N HIS A 50 8.30 25.30 -25.98
CA HIS A 50 7.07 24.79 -26.55
C HIS A 50 6.69 23.50 -25.81
N PRO A 51 5.40 23.27 -25.48
CA PRO A 51 4.99 22.17 -24.60
C PRO A 51 5.50 20.81 -25.07
N TRP A 52 5.43 20.57 -26.38
CA TRP A 52 5.86 19.30 -26.97
C TRP A 52 7.36 19.05 -26.83
N ASP A 53 8.19 20.08 -27.00
CA ASP A 53 9.64 19.97 -26.89
C ASP A 53 10.06 19.71 -25.43
N ILE A 54 9.42 20.41 -24.50
CA ILE A 54 9.60 20.22 -23.05
C ILE A 54 9.24 18.79 -22.66
N LEU A 55 8.04 18.32 -23.01
CA LEU A 55 7.58 16.97 -22.68
C LEU A 55 8.48 15.88 -23.28
N ARG A 56 8.92 16.05 -24.53
CA ARG A 56 9.86 15.15 -25.19
C ARG A 56 11.20 15.10 -24.47
N ALA A 57 11.75 16.26 -24.08
CA ALA A 57 13.02 16.34 -23.37
C ALA A 57 12.95 15.68 -21.99
N LEU A 58 11.87 15.92 -21.24
CA LEU A 58 11.61 15.27 -19.96
C LEU A 58 11.46 13.77 -20.13
N LYS A 59 10.65 13.30 -21.08
CA LYS A 59 10.48 11.87 -21.37
C LYS A 59 11.83 11.21 -21.64
N LYS A 60 12.69 11.82 -22.46
CA LYS A 60 14.01 11.24 -22.79
C LYS A 60 14.93 11.06 -21.57
N ARG A 61 14.79 11.88 -20.53
CA ARG A 61 15.70 11.92 -19.38
C ARG A 61 15.14 11.27 -18.12
N LEU A 62 13.82 11.36 -17.94
CA LEU A 62 13.12 10.97 -16.71
C LEU A 62 12.22 9.75 -16.89
N ALA A 63 11.81 9.43 -18.12
CA ALA A 63 11.12 8.16 -18.32
C ALA A 63 12.10 7.03 -18.00
N PRO A 64 11.70 6.06 -17.16
CA PRO A 64 12.45 4.82 -17.05
C PRO A 64 12.69 4.28 -18.46
N SER A 65 13.89 3.76 -18.73
CA SER A 65 14.09 2.95 -19.94
C SER A 65 13.04 1.84 -19.95
N ASP A 66 12.51 1.47 -21.11
CA ASP A 66 11.58 0.33 -21.24
C ASP A 66 12.14 -0.93 -20.54
N THR A 67 13.47 -1.06 -20.53
CA THR A 67 14.17 -2.13 -19.79
C THR A 67 14.14 -1.94 -18.27
N ALA A 68 14.32 -0.70 -17.78
CA ALA A 68 14.24 -0.39 -16.36
C ALA A 68 12.81 -0.58 -15.83
N GLN A 69 11.80 -0.11 -16.57
CA GLN A 69 10.39 -0.35 -16.25
C GLN A 69 10.08 -1.84 -16.20
N LYS A 70 10.57 -2.62 -17.16
CA LYS A 70 10.43 -4.08 -17.16
C LYS A 70 11.02 -4.71 -15.90
N TYR A 71 12.24 -4.31 -15.49
CA TYR A 71 12.86 -4.83 -14.28
C TYR A 71 12.12 -4.41 -12.99
N GLU A 72 11.58 -3.20 -12.94
CA GLU A 72 10.77 -2.74 -11.82
C GLU A 72 9.50 -3.58 -11.66
N VAL A 73 8.79 -3.85 -12.75
CA VAL A 73 7.60 -4.71 -12.75
C VAL A 73 7.96 -6.15 -12.38
N ILE A 74 9.06 -6.70 -12.91
CA ILE A 74 9.56 -8.03 -12.51
C ILE A 74 9.86 -8.08 -11.02
N TYR A 75 10.53 -7.07 -10.47
CA TYR A 75 10.88 -7.01 -9.06
C TYR A 75 9.62 -6.91 -8.19
N ALA A 76 8.68 -6.05 -8.58
CA ALA A 76 7.39 -5.90 -7.90
C ALA A 76 6.60 -7.20 -7.91
N TYR A 77 6.51 -7.88 -9.06
CA TYR A 77 5.80 -9.14 -9.21
C TYR A 77 6.42 -10.25 -8.35
N ARG A 78 7.75 -10.39 -8.38
CA ARG A 78 8.47 -11.35 -7.52
C ARG A 78 8.30 -11.05 -6.02
N LYS A 79 8.17 -9.78 -5.64
CA LYS A 79 7.86 -9.39 -4.27
C LYS A 79 6.46 -9.87 -3.89
N MET A 80 5.48 -9.69 -4.77
CA MET A 80 4.11 -10.15 -4.56
C MET A 80 4.04 -11.67 -4.37
N CYS A 81 4.78 -12.44 -5.16
CA CYS A 81 4.86 -13.91 -5.06
C CYS A 81 5.37 -14.43 -3.69
N LYS A 82 6.03 -13.58 -2.88
CA LYS A 82 6.46 -13.95 -1.52
C LYS A 82 5.33 -13.92 -0.48
N GLY A 83 4.15 -13.45 -0.89
CA GLY A 83 2.98 -13.34 -0.03
C GLY A 83 2.89 -12.03 0.76
N PRO A 84 1.78 -11.84 1.49
CA PRO A 84 1.48 -10.60 2.21
C PRO A 84 2.37 -10.34 3.43
N GLY A 85 3.10 -11.34 3.94
CA GLY A 85 3.89 -11.19 5.17
C GLY A 85 3.03 -10.69 6.35
N ASN A 86 3.38 -9.52 6.90
CA ASN A 86 2.62 -8.85 7.97
C ASN A 86 1.67 -7.74 7.47
N GLN A 87 1.59 -7.53 6.15
CA GLN A 87 0.71 -6.53 5.53
C GLN A 87 -0.76 -6.94 5.69
N ASN A 88 -1.65 -5.94 5.71
CA ASN A 88 -3.08 -6.19 5.61
C ASN A 88 -3.41 -6.89 4.29
N ILE A 89 -4.20 -7.97 4.34
CA ILE A 89 -4.51 -8.80 3.17
C ILE A 89 -5.20 -7.98 2.07
N LYS A 90 -6.12 -7.07 2.41
CA LYS A 90 -6.80 -6.23 1.42
C LYS A 90 -5.81 -5.33 0.69
N THR A 91 -4.92 -4.65 1.42
CA THR A 91 -3.89 -3.81 0.83
C THR A 91 -2.96 -4.61 -0.08
N TRP A 92 -2.62 -5.84 0.32
CA TRP A 92 -1.79 -6.71 -0.50
C TRP A 92 -2.52 -7.16 -1.78
N LEU A 93 -3.83 -7.45 -1.72
CA LEU A 93 -4.64 -7.77 -2.89
C LEU A 93 -4.74 -6.59 -3.87
N ASP A 94 -4.96 -5.37 -3.36
CA ASP A 94 -5.00 -4.16 -4.18
C ASP A 94 -3.64 -3.91 -4.88
N GLU A 95 -2.53 -4.15 -4.18
CA GLU A 95 -1.18 -4.07 -4.76
C GLU A 95 -0.91 -5.18 -5.79
N TRP A 96 -1.38 -6.40 -5.52
CA TRP A 96 -1.25 -7.53 -6.42
C TRP A 96 -1.96 -7.25 -7.75
N ASP A 97 -3.20 -6.77 -7.70
CA ASP A 97 -3.98 -6.41 -8.89
C ASP A 97 -3.27 -5.36 -9.75
N ARG A 98 -2.78 -4.29 -9.10
CA ARG A 98 -2.02 -3.24 -9.79
C ARG A 98 -0.77 -3.81 -10.49
N VAL A 99 0.04 -4.59 -9.77
CA VAL A 99 1.29 -5.14 -10.31
C VAL A 99 1.03 -6.18 -11.41
N TYR A 100 -0.01 -6.99 -11.26
CA TYR A 100 -0.42 -7.95 -12.28
C TYR A 100 -0.87 -7.25 -13.57
N THR A 101 -1.67 -6.18 -13.45
CA THR A 101 -2.10 -5.35 -14.58
C THR A 101 -0.89 -4.69 -15.29
N GLU A 102 0.07 -4.18 -14.52
CA GLU A 102 1.33 -3.64 -15.07
C GLU A 102 2.14 -4.72 -15.80
N ALA A 103 2.20 -5.94 -15.27
CA ALA A 103 2.89 -7.07 -15.89
C ALA A 103 2.23 -7.53 -17.20
N LEU A 104 0.88 -7.51 -17.27
CA LEU A 104 0.15 -7.78 -18.51
C LEU A 104 0.44 -6.73 -19.59
N ASN A 105 0.47 -5.45 -19.21
CA ASN A 105 0.70 -4.35 -20.15
C ASN A 105 2.09 -4.40 -20.83
N ILE A 106 3.08 -5.02 -20.19
CA ILE A 106 4.43 -5.19 -20.74
C ILE A 106 4.67 -6.59 -21.34
N ASP A 107 3.62 -7.41 -21.50
CA ASP A 107 3.67 -8.80 -21.96
C ASP A 107 4.72 -9.65 -21.22
N LEU A 108 4.74 -9.56 -19.89
CA LEU A 108 5.73 -10.26 -19.08
C LEU A 108 5.53 -11.80 -19.21
N PRO A 109 6.56 -12.59 -19.60
CA PRO A 109 6.42 -14.04 -19.78
C PRO A 109 5.96 -14.78 -18.52
N GLU A 110 6.32 -14.26 -17.34
CA GLU A 110 5.94 -14.81 -16.04
C GLU A 110 4.44 -14.76 -15.77
N VAL A 111 3.68 -13.87 -16.42
CA VAL A 111 2.23 -13.77 -16.21
C VAL A 111 1.38 -14.47 -17.29
N LYS A 112 1.97 -15.43 -18.02
CA LYS A 112 1.29 -16.19 -19.07
C LYS A 112 0.72 -17.51 -18.57
N GLY A 113 -0.41 -17.92 -19.16
CA GLY A 113 -1.06 -19.20 -18.84
C GLY A 113 -1.57 -19.24 -17.39
N ASN A 114 -1.44 -20.39 -16.75
CA ASN A 114 -1.90 -20.61 -15.36
C ASN A 114 -0.90 -20.12 -14.31
N ARG A 115 0.30 -19.70 -14.73
CA ARG A 115 1.38 -19.29 -13.83
C ARG A 115 1.00 -18.17 -12.84
N PRO A 116 0.26 -17.11 -13.23
CA PRO A 116 -0.21 -16.12 -12.27
C PRO A 116 -1.06 -16.70 -11.13
N MET A 117 -1.89 -17.70 -11.44
CA MET A 117 -2.76 -18.35 -10.48
C MET A 117 -1.95 -19.24 -9.55
N GLU A 118 -0.98 -20.00 -10.09
CA GLU A 118 -0.03 -20.78 -9.29
C GLU A 118 0.77 -19.88 -8.34
N ASP A 119 1.36 -18.80 -8.88
CA ASP A 119 2.15 -17.83 -8.11
C ASP A 119 1.30 -17.15 -7.01
N PHE A 120 0.03 -16.84 -7.29
CA PHE A 120 -0.91 -16.31 -6.30
C PHE A 120 -1.19 -17.31 -5.17
N LEU A 121 -1.49 -18.55 -5.55
CA LEU A 121 -1.80 -19.63 -4.59
C LEU A 121 -0.59 -19.93 -3.69
N MET A 122 0.61 -20.02 -4.26
CA MET A 122 1.84 -20.18 -3.48
C MET A 122 2.10 -18.99 -2.54
N ALA A 123 1.79 -17.76 -2.97
CA ALA A 123 1.97 -16.57 -2.15
C ALA A 123 1.06 -16.56 -0.91
N VAL A 124 -0.14 -17.13 -1.00
CA VAL A 124 -1.11 -17.18 0.10
C VAL A 124 -1.04 -18.46 0.95
N GLU A 125 -0.22 -19.44 0.56
CA GLU A 125 -0.08 -20.74 1.25
C GLU A 125 0.19 -20.58 2.75
N SER A 126 1.08 -19.65 3.11
CA SER A 126 1.42 -19.37 4.51
C SER A 126 0.26 -18.80 5.34
N LYS A 127 -0.78 -18.28 4.71
CA LYS A 127 -1.97 -17.72 5.35
C LYS A 127 -3.11 -18.73 5.40
N ASP A 128 -3.33 -19.45 4.31
CA ASP A 128 -4.37 -20.45 4.20
C ASP A 128 -3.93 -21.60 3.27
N SER A 129 -3.30 -22.61 3.89
CA SER A 129 -2.83 -23.81 3.19
C SER A 129 -3.99 -24.66 2.65
N HIS A 130 -5.14 -24.66 3.32
CA HIS A 130 -6.32 -25.41 2.87
C HIS A 130 -6.94 -24.78 1.62
N PHE A 131 -7.07 -23.45 1.61
CA PHE A 131 -7.45 -22.70 0.43
C PHE A 131 -6.50 -23.02 -0.73
N THR A 132 -5.19 -22.89 -0.52
CA THR A 132 -4.16 -23.13 -1.54
C THR A 132 -4.31 -24.51 -2.18
N SER A 133 -4.38 -25.56 -1.36
CA SER A 133 -4.52 -26.95 -1.84
C SER A 133 -5.82 -27.16 -2.64
N THR A 134 -6.93 -26.61 -2.16
CA THR A 134 -8.25 -26.75 -2.82
C THR A 134 -8.26 -26.09 -4.19
N TYR A 135 -7.68 -24.89 -4.30
CA TYR A 135 -7.70 -24.12 -5.52
C TYR A 135 -6.60 -24.52 -6.51
N MET A 136 -5.50 -25.14 -6.05
CA MET A 136 -4.54 -25.81 -6.94
C MET A 136 -5.19 -26.99 -7.68
N MET A 137 -5.92 -27.87 -6.99
CA MET A 137 -6.64 -28.97 -7.66
C MET A 137 -7.65 -28.47 -8.69
N LYS A 138 -8.42 -27.43 -8.36
CA LYS A 138 -9.39 -26.83 -9.29
C LYS A 138 -8.75 -26.15 -10.50
N LEU A 139 -7.52 -25.65 -10.34
CA LEU A 139 -6.74 -25.09 -11.44
C LEU A 139 -6.24 -26.20 -12.38
N GLU A 140 -5.79 -27.33 -11.83
CA GLU A 140 -5.39 -28.52 -12.59
C GLU A 140 -6.57 -29.14 -13.35
N ASP A 141 -7.75 -29.19 -12.73
CA ASP A 141 -8.99 -29.68 -13.34
C ASP A 141 -9.58 -28.70 -14.39
N GLY A 142 -9.02 -27.49 -14.50
CA GLY A 142 -9.47 -26.46 -15.43
C GLY A 142 -10.78 -25.77 -15.03
N GLU A 143 -11.26 -25.96 -13.80
CA GLU A 143 -12.47 -25.31 -13.29
C GLU A 143 -12.29 -23.81 -13.04
N ILE A 144 -11.05 -23.38 -12.84
CA ILE A 144 -10.68 -21.98 -12.57
C ILE A 144 -9.48 -21.62 -13.42
N ASN A 145 -9.59 -20.53 -14.17
CA ASN A 145 -8.53 -20.01 -15.03
C ASN A 145 -8.39 -18.48 -14.91
N ASP A 146 -8.93 -17.90 -13.84
CA ASP A 146 -9.00 -16.47 -13.63
C ASP A 146 -8.48 -16.07 -12.24
N ILE A 147 -7.55 -15.13 -12.23
CA ILE A 147 -6.91 -14.64 -11.02
C ILE A 147 -7.83 -13.74 -10.20
N TYR A 148 -8.74 -13.01 -10.85
CA TYR A 148 -9.69 -12.14 -10.14
C TYR A 148 -10.67 -12.97 -9.31
N THR A 149 -11.16 -14.06 -9.89
CA THR A 149 -11.99 -15.05 -9.19
C THR A 149 -11.27 -15.65 -7.98
N LEU A 150 -9.96 -15.97 -8.09
CA LEU A 150 -9.17 -16.48 -6.96
C LEU A 150 -8.99 -15.42 -5.86
N ALA A 151 -8.69 -14.18 -6.23
CA ALA A 151 -8.53 -13.07 -5.29
C ALA A 151 -9.82 -12.78 -4.51
N GLU A 152 -10.97 -12.75 -5.18
CA GLU A 152 -12.28 -12.55 -4.55
C GLU A 152 -12.60 -13.68 -3.55
N ARG A 153 -12.38 -14.94 -3.95
CA ARG A 153 -12.64 -16.09 -3.08
C ARG A 153 -11.70 -16.09 -1.87
N PHE A 154 -10.42 -15.76 -2.06
CA PHE A 154 -9.48 -15.61 -0.94
C PHE A 154 -9.89 -14.51 0.02
N GLN A 155 -10.35 -13.36 -0.50
CA GLN A 155 -10.86 -12.27 0.32
C GLN A 155 -12.06 -12.72 1.17
N ALA A 156 -13.03 -13.43 0.56
CA ALA A 156 -14.20 -13.95 1.26
C ALA A 156 -13.84 -14.95 2.37
N THR A 157 -12.86 -15.82 2.15
CA THR A 157 -12.38 -16.75 3.19
C THR A 157 -11.74 -16.00 4.36
N ASN A 158 -10.97 -14.95 4.09
CA ASN A 158 -10.32 -14.14 5.13
C ASN A 158 -11.29 -13.24 5.92
N THR A 159 -12.35 -12.73 5.29
CA THR A 159 -13.38 -11.98 6.02
C THR A 159 -14.20 -12.90 6.90
N ALA A 160 -14.59 -14.08 6.40
CA ALA A 160 -15.34 -15.07 7.16
C ALA A 160 -14.56 -15.61 8.38
N THR A 161 -13.25 -15.84 8.25
CA THR A 161 -12.40 -16.26 9.38
C THR A 161 -12.20 -15.14 10.40
N ALA A 162 -12.06 -13.89 9.96
CA ALA A 162 -12.05 -12.73 10.86
C ALA A 162 -13.38 -12.61 11.63
N SER A 163 -14.52 -12.77 10.96
CA SER A 163 -15.84 -12.76 11.61
C SER A 163 -16.03 -13.91 12.60
N LYS A 164 -15.48 -15.12 12.32
CA LYS A 164 -15.51 -16.25 13.25
C LYS A 164 -14.65 -16.02 14.49
N LEU A 165 -13.49 -15.37 14.34
CA LEU A 165 -12.63 -14.98 15.46
C LEU A 165 -13.31 -13.95 16.38
N ASP A 166 -14.06 -13.01 15.81
CA ASP A 166 -14.85 -12.05 16.59
C ASP A 166 -16.09 -12.68 17.24
N ALA A 167 -16.77 -13.62 16.56
CA ALA A 167 -17.88 -14.38 17.14
C ALA A 167 -17.43 -15.29 18.29
N SER A 168 -16.25 -15.93 18.18
CA SER A 168 -15.67 -16.75 19.26
C SER A 168 -15.21 -15.94 20.49
N LYS A 169 -15.15 -14.60 20.39
CA LYS A 169 -14.99 -13.70 21.55
C LYS A 169 -16.31 -13.34 22.24
N LEU A 170 -17.45 -13.59 21.62
CA LEU A 170 -18.78 -13.23 22.16
C LEU A 170 -19.39 -14.34 23.03
N ASP A 171 -18.97 -15.60 22.89
CA ASP A 171 -19.45 -16.71 23.73
C ASP A 171 -18.70 -16.86 25.08
N ALA A 172 -17.72 -16.00 25.35
CA ALA A 172 -16.98 -15.97 26.61
C ALA A 172 -17.21 -14.67 27.37
N SER A 173 -18.47 -14.29 27.63
CA SER A 173 -18.78 -13.20 28.58
C SER A 173 -20.18 -13.30 29.17
N LYS A 174 -20.31 -14.10 30.24
CA LYS A 174 -21.26 -13.85 31.32
C LYS A 174 -20.51 -13.92 32.66
N SER A 175 -19.81 -12.84 32.99
CA SER A 175 -19.51 -12.43 34.38
C SER A 175 -18.88 -11.04 34.37
N GLU A 176 -19.39 -10.17 35.23
CA GLU A 176 -19.16 -8.72 35.33
C GLU A 176 -17.73 -8.17 35.15
N ALA A 177 -17.71 -7.04 34.44
CA ALA A 177 -16.87 -5.84 34.59
C ALA A 177 -15.63 -5.89 35.51
N SER A 178 -14.45 -5.62 34.93
CA SER A 178 -13.65 -4.42 35.25
C SER A 178 -12.34 -4.30 34.45
N LYS A 179 -12.18 -3.14 33.79
CA LYS A 179 -10.94 -2.37 33.51
C LYS A 179 -9.75 -3.08 32.83
N LEU A 180 -9.63 -2.75 31.54
CA LEU A 180 -8.43 -2.61 30.70
C LEU A 180 -7.07 -2.78 31.40
N LYS A 181 -6.34 -3.84 31.02
CA LYS A 181 -4.87 -3.82 30.93
C LYS A 181 -4.45 -4.46 29.60
N ALA A 182 -3.71 -3.68 28.80
CA ALA A 182 -3.02 -4.19 27.62
C ALA A 182 -1.99 -5.25 28.05
N SER A 183 -2.12 -6.47 27.51
CA SER A 183 -1.13 -7.52 27.68
C SER A 183 -0.19 -7.51 26.47
N TYR A 184 0.97 -6.87 26.62
CA TYR A 184 2.10 -7.12 25.74
C TYR A 184 2.62 -8.53 26.05
N LYS A 185 2.51 -9.44 25.09
CA LYS A 185 3.22 -10.73 25.11
C LYS A 185 4.72 -10.48 24.93
N GLY A 186 5.37 -10.02 25.99
CA GLY A 186 6.82 -10.11 26.17
C GLY A 186 7.14 -11.41 26.88
N ASN A 187 8.16 -12.14 26.40
CA ASN A 187 8.72 -13.33 27.05
C ASN A 187 8.74 -13.17 28.58
N LYS A 188 8.24 -14.18 29.31
CA LYS A 188 8.24 -14.22 30.78
C LYS A 188 9.68 -14.12 31.30
N LYS A 189 10.16 -12.90 31.54
CA LYS A 189 11.36 -12.64 32.32
C LYS A 189 10.95 -12.68 33.79
N ASP A 190 11.79 -13.31 34.61
CA ASP A 190 11.61 -13.33 36.06
C ASP A 190 11.50 -11.89 36.61
N LYS A 191 10.64 -11.71 37.62
CA LYS A 191 10.45 -10.40 38.24
C LYS A 191 11.76 -9.94 38.89
N PRO A 192 12.21 -8.70 38.66
CA PRO A 192 13.45 -8.20 39.24
C PRO A 192 13.33 -8.03 40.76
N ASP A 193 14.47 -8.06 41.46
CA ASP A 193 14.55 -7.69 42.86
C ASP A 193 14.30 -6.18 43.03
N CYS A 194 13.33 -5.82 43.87
CA CYS A 194 12.99 -4.43 44.16
C CYS A 194 13.74 -3.93 45.42
N LEU A 195 13.98 -2.62 45.49
CA LEU A 195 14.64 -1.96 46.63
C LEU A 195 13.90 -2.10 47.96
N CYS A 196 12.62 -2.47 47.94
CA CYS A 196 11.89 -2.80 49.17
C CYS A 196 12.18 -4.23 49.70
N GLY A 197 13.02 -5.00 49.00
CA GLY A 197 13.41 -6.37 49.37
C GLY A 197 12.55 -7.49 48.77
N TRP A 198 11.58 -7.17 47.89
CA TRP A 198 10.65 -8.15 47.30
C TRP A 198 10.79 -8.21 45.77
N LYS A 199 10.47 -9.37 45.16
CA LYS A 199 10.54 -9.54 43.69
C LYS A 199 9.29 -9.02 42.98
N HIS A 200 9.37 -7.81 42.44
CA HIS A 200 8.33 -7.21 41.59
C HIS A 200 8.86 -6.05 40.75
N PHE A 201 8.10 -5.67 39.71
CA PHE A 201 8.40 -4.46 38.95
C PHE A 201 8.16 -3.21 39.81
N TYR A 202 8.97 -2.17 39.63
CA TYR A 202 8.86 -0.93 40.39
C TYR A 202 7.47 -0.28 40.34
N SER A 203 6.74 -0.46 39.23
CA SER A 203 5.36 -0.01 39.06
C SER A 203 4.35 -0.70 39.98
N GLU A 204 4.67 -1.91 40.47
CA GLU A 204 3.87 -2.73 41.38
C GLU A 204 4.26 -2.52 42.87
N CYS A 205 5.28 -1.70 43.16
CA CYS A 205 5.78 -1.50 44.52
C CYS A 205 4.91 -0.51 45.32
N TYR A 206 4.38 -0.95 46.46
CA TYR A 206 3.57 -0.10 47.35
C TYR A 206 4.36 1.01 48.05
N TYR A 207 5.66 0.84 48.26
CA TYR A 207 6.49 1.91 48.82
C TYR A 207 6.62 3.08 47.85
N PHE A 208 6.88 2.79 46.57
CA PHE A 208 7.06 3.80 45.52
C PHE A 208 5.76 4.34 44.93
N ASN A 209 4.71 3.51 44.86
CA ASN A 209 3.46 3.89 44.22
C ASN A 209 2.31 3.93 45.21
N LYS A 210 1.96 5.15 45.66
CA LYS A 210 0.92 5.40 46.67
C LYS A 210 -0.50 5.06 46.18
N THR A 211 -0.73 5.09 44.86
CA THR A 211 -2.06 4.97 44.27
C THR A 211 -2.58 3.53 44.21
N ILE A 212 -1.68 2.54 44.28
CA ILE A 212 -2.00 1.12 44.21
C ILE A 212 -2.01 0.43 45.58
N ARG A 213 -1.84 1.20 46.67
CA ARG A 213 -1.82 0.67 48.03
C ARG A 213 -3.21 0.17 48.42
N PRO A 214 -3.37 -1.07 48.91
CA PRO A 214 -4.62 -1.50 49.50
C PRO A 214 -4.88 -0.75 50.81
N SER A 215 -6.17 -0.61 51.17
CA SER A 215 -6.59 0.19 52.34
C SER A 215 -6.06 -0.33 53.69
N SER A 216 -5.58 -1.57 53.75
CA SER A 216 -4.99 -2.21 54.93
C SER A 216 -3.46 -2.19 54.94
N TRP A 217 -2.81 -1.46 54.02
CA TRP A 217 -1.36 -1.45 53.91
C TRP A 217 -0.70 -0.53 54.96
N SER A 218 0.27 -1.07 55.70
CA SER A 218 1.17 -0.34 56.59
C SER A 218 2.64 -0.52 56.17
N PRO A 219 3.47 0.54 56.23
CA PRO A 219 4.90 0.43 55.92
C PRO A 219 5.64 -0.35 57.01
N ASN A 220 6.54 -1.25 56.60
CA ASN A 220 7.57 -1.82 57.48
C ASN A 220 8.63 -0.76 57.80
N ALA A 221 9.01 -0.65 59.08
CA ALA A 221 9.91 0.36 59.62
C ALA A 221 11.35 0.23 59.09
N GLU A 222 11.80 -0.98 58.76
CA GLU A 222 13.16 -1.23 58.25
C GLU A 222 13.39 -0.71 56.82
N THR A 223 12.33 -0.41 56.07
CA THR A 223 12.40 0.11 54.70
C THR A 223 12.28 1.64 54.63
N GLN A 224 12.20 2.32 55.79
CA GLN A 224 12.05 3.78 55.94
C GLN A 224 13.31 4.48 56.49
N ALA A 225 14.46 3.80 56.53
CA ALA A 225 15.75 4.38 56.92
C ALA A 225 16.47 5.05 55.74
#